data_AF-A0A530AD18-F1
#
_entry.id   AF-A0A530AD18-F1
#
_cell.length_a   1.000
_cell.length_b   1.000
_cell.length_c   1.000
_cell.angle_alpha   90.00
_cell.angle_beta   90.00
_cell.angle_gamma   90.00
#
_symmetry.space_group_name_H-M   'P 1'
#
loop_
_entity.id
_entity.type
_entity.pdbx_description
1 polymer ?
#
loop_
_entity_poly.entity_id
_entity_poly.type
_entity_poly.pdbx_seq_one_letter_code
_entity_poly.pdbx_strand_id
1 'polypeptide(L)'
;MCVKCDYTIHRASHHFGWNCDFEPALTARPGSTIHFECLDSGGGQFDANSTVEHVKTLDFGKVNPVTGPVYVEGARPGDALKITLR
;
A
#
# COMPACT_ATOMS: atom_id res chain seq x y z
N MET A 1 11.74 5.76 19.36
CA MET A 1 12.91 4.98 18.91
C MET A 1 12.81 4.81 17.41
N CYS A 2 13.85 5.14 16.64
CA CYS A 2 13.81 4.97 15.18
C CYS A 2 13.88 3.46 14.85
N VAL A 3 12.89 2.95 14.12
CA VAL A 3 12.91 1.56 13.64
C VAL A 3 13.71 1.53 12.35
N LYS A 4 14.86 0.84 12.36
CA LYS A 4 15.63 0.62 11.14
C LYS A 4 14.81 -0.25 10.19
N CYS A 5 14.55 0.27 9.00
CA CYS A 5 13.89 -0.44 7.91
C CYS A 5 14.92 -0.73 6.81
N ASP A 6 14.76 -1.85 6.12
CA ASP A 6 15.57 -2.22 4.96
C ASP A 6 15.08 -1.49 3.70
N TYR A 7 13.78 -1.17 3.65
CA TYR A 7 13.14 -0.49 2.52
C TYR A 7 12.11 0.55 2.97
N THR A 8 11.85 1.51 2.09
CA THR A 8 10.68 2.40 2.15
C THR A 8 9.88 2.24 0.85
N ILE A 9 8.56 2.18 0.96
CA ILE A 9 7.65 2.24 -0.19
C ILE A 9 6.67 3.38 0.03
N HIS A 10 6.55 4.24 -0.97
CA HIS A 10 5.88 5.53 -0.84
C HIS A 10 4.51 5.53 -1.50
N ARG A 11 3.69 6.52 -1.12
CA ARG A 11 2.29 6.68 -1.56
C ARG A 11 2.05 6.68 -3.07
N ALA A 12 3.06 6.96 -3.89
CA ALA A 12 2.95 6.92 -5.35
C ALA A 12 2.88 5.49 -5.91
N SER A 13 3.39 4.51 -5.17
CA SER A 13 3.41 3.10 -5.55
C SER A 13 2.17 2.40 -5.02
N HIS A 14 0.99 2.75 -5.54
CA HIS A 14 -0.28 2.14 -5.16
C HIS A 14 -1.07 1.66 -6.37
N HIS A 15 -2.03 0.78 -6.11
CA HIS A 15 -2.97 0.29 -7.11
C HIS A 15 -4.40 0.25 -6.56
N PHE A 16 -5.36 0.10 -7.48
CA PHE A 16 -6.77 -0.15 -7.17
C PHE A 16 -7.15 -1.55 -7.65
N GLY A 17 -7.85 -2.30 -6.80
CA GLY A 17 -8.18 -3.70 -7.07
C GLY A 17 -7.00 -4.66 -6.85
N TRP A 18 -7.22 -5.95 -7.13
CA TRP A 18 -6.23 -7.01 -6.99
C TRP A 18 -6.04 -7.73 -8.32
N ASN A 19 -4.83 -7.67 -8.89
CA ASN A 19 -4.47 -8.33 -10.14
C ASN A 19 -3.06 -8.91 -10.02
N CYS A 20 -2.86 -10.15 -10.48
CA CYS A 20 -1.54 -10.80 -10.53
C CYS A 20 -0.60 -10.21 -11.58
N ASP A 21 -1.12 -9.44 -12.54
CA ASP A 21 -0.34 -8.80 -13.60
C ASP A 21 0.28 -7.46 -13.17
N PHE A 22 0.02 -7.00 -11.93
CA PHE A 22 0.65 -5.77 -11.43
C PHE A 22 2.14 -5.97 -11.18
N GLU A 23 2.95 -5.12 -11.79
CA GLU A 23 4.39 -5.08 -11.55
C GLU A 23 4.69 -4.81 -10.06
N PRO A 24 5.58 -5.59 -9.42
CA PRO A 24 5.94 -5.35 -8.04
C PRO A 24 6.59 -3.98 -7.85
N ALA A 25 6.06 -3.19 -6.91
CA ALA A 25 6.68 -1.94 -6.49
C ALA A 25 7.98 -2.16 -5.69
N LEU A 26 8.13 -3.34 -5.09
CA LEU A 26 9.30 -3.75 -4.31
C LEU A 26 9.46 -5.26 -4.36
N THR A 27 10.71 -5.73 -4.44
CA THR A 27 11.08 -7.12 -4.14
C THR A 27 11.82 -7.18 -2.79
N ALA A 28 11.38 -8.06 -1.90
CA ALA A 28 11.93 -8.19 -0.55
C ALA A 28 12.24 -9.65 -0.21
N ARG A 29 13.25 -9.84 0.64
CA ARG A 29 13.59 -11.16 1.21
C ARG A 29 12.76 -11.43 2.48
N PRO A 30 12.46 -12.70 2.80
CA PRO A 30 11.90 -13.06 4.09
C PRO A 30 12.72 -12.47 5.25
N GLY A 31 12.05 -11.84 6.21
CA GLY A 31 12.68 -11.19 7.36
C GLY A 31 13.01 -9.70 7.18
N SER A 32 12.89 -9.15 5.97
CA SER A 32 13.04 -7.71 5.73
C SER A 32 11.99 -6.87 6.47
N THR A 33 12.38 -5.68 6.91
CA THR A 33 11.49 -4.66 7.49
C THR A 33 11.25 -3.56 6.47
N ILE A 34 9.98 -3.26 6.18
CA ILE A 34 9.57 -2.27 5.18
C ILE A 34 8.74 -1.19 5.88
N HIS A 35 9.08 0.08 5.62
CA HIS A 35 8.23 1.21 6.00
C HIS A 35 7.30 1.56 4.84
N PHE A 36 5.99 1.50 5.10
CA PHE A 36 4.96 1.90 4.15
C PHE A 36 4.48 3.32 4.44
N GLU A 37 4.51 4.17 3.43
CA GLU A 37 3.71 5.41 3.41
C GLU A 37 2.47 5.18 2.55
N CYS A 38 1.31 5.18 3.19
CA CYS A 38 0.03 4.91 2.53
C CYS A 38 -0.77 6.20 2.33
N LEU A 39 -1.63 6.21 1.30
CA LEU A 39 -2.75 7.14 1.24
C LEU A 39 -3.84 6.70 2.21
N ASP A 40 -4.69 7.64 2.62
CA ASP A 40 -5.92 7.32 3.34
C ASP A 40 -6.94 6.59 2.42
N SER A 41 -8.02 6.08 3.01
CA SER A 41 -9.05 5.33 2.29
C SER A 41 -9.80 6.13 1.23
N GLY A 42 -9.83 7.47 1.32
CA GLY A 42 -10.37 8.36 0.31
C GLY A 42 -9.44 8.52 -0.90
N GLY A 43 -8.24 7.96 -0.87
CA GLY A 43 -7.26 8.05 -1.95
C GLY A 43 -6.69 9.45 -2.13
N GLY A 44 -6.64 10.25 -1.05
CA GLY A 44 -6.18 11.63 -1.09
C GLY A 44 -7.15 12.60 -1.76
N GLN A 45 -8.41 12.19 -1.97
CA GLN A 45 -9.47 13.05 -2.54
C GLN A 45 -9.97 14.12 -1.57
N PHE A 46 -9.62 14.02 -0.29
CA PHE A 46 -9.94 15.01 0.73
C PHE A 46 -8.67 15.67 1.25
N ASP A 47 -8.73 16.99 1.41
CA ASP A 47 -7.74 17.80 2.12
C ASP A 47 -8.38 18.60 3.27
N ALA A 48 -7.59 19.43 3.93
CA ALA A 48 -8.01 20.25 5.08
C ALA A 48 -9.12 21.26 4.78
N ASN A 49 -9.38 21.57 3.50
CA ASN A 49 -10.44 22.49 3.07
C ASN A 49 -11.70 21.76 2.60
N SER A 50 -11.72 20.42 2.65
CA SER A 50 -12.87 19.61 2.25
C SER A 50 -14.11 19.94 3.08
N THR A 51 -15.25 19.92 2.41
CA THR A 51 -16.58 20.18 2.99
C THR A 51 -17.52 19.02 2.72
N VAL A 52 -18.72 19.05 3.30
CA VAL A 52 -19.75 18.02 3.05
C VAL A 52 -20.12 17.85 1.58
N GLU A 53 -19.97 18.90 0.76
CA GLU A 53 -20.25 18.82 -0.68
C GLU A 53 -19.25 17.91 -1.40
N HIS A 54 -17.99 17.87 -0.96
CA HIS A 54 -16.95 17.01 -1.54
C HIS A 54 -17.23 15.51 -1.30
N VAL A 55 -17.95 15.18 -0.21
CA VAL A 55 -18.37 13.80 0.05
C VAL A 55 -19.31 13.30 -1.04
N LYS A 56 -20.16 14.16 -1.60
CA LYS A 56 -21.12 13.80 -2.66
C LYS A 56 -20.42 13.50 -3.99
N THR A 57 -19.22 14.02 -4.20
CA THR A 57 -18.46 13.91 -5.45
C THR A 57 -17.28 12.94 -5.33
N LEU A 58 -17.21 12.14 -4.27
CA LEU A 58 -16.17 11.15 -4.07
C LEU A 58 -16.15 10.13 -5.24
N ASP A 59 -14.98 9.96 -5.85
CA ASP A 59 -14.77 8.94 -6.88
C ASP A 59 -14.53 7.58 -6.21
N PHE A 60 -15.58 6.76 -6.17
CA PHE A 60 -15.52 5.38 -5.66
C PHE A 60 -14.64 4.44 -6.49
N GLY A 61 -14.22 4.82 -7.70
CA GLY A 61 -13.21 4.08 -8.45
C GLY A 61 -11.79 4.26 -7.89
N LYS A 62 -11.59 5.27 -7.03
CA LYS A 62 -10.28 5.66 -6.47
C LYS A 62 -10.21 5.58 -4.94
N VAL A 63 -11.14 4.86 -4.33
CA VAL A 63 -11.09 4.60 -2.87
C VAL A 63 -10.20 3.40 -2.58
N ASN A 64 -9.64 3.36 -1.38
CA ASN A 64 -8.80 2.29 -0.86
C ASN A 64 -7.60 1.93 -1.77
N PRO A 65 -6.77 2.90 -2.17
CA PRO A 65 -5.51 2.56 -2.82
C PRO A 65 -4.65 1.69 -1.89
N VAL A 66 -4.06 0.64 -2.43
CA VAL A 66 -3.16 -0.26 -1.69
C VAL A 66 -1.73 -0.02 -2.14
N THR A 67 -0.84 0.35 -1.21
CA THR A 67 0.59 0.53 -1.49
C THR A 67 1.27 -0.82 -1.72
N GLY A 68 1.92 -0.99 -2.87
CA GLY A 68 2.48 -2.28 -3.32
C GLY A 68 2.29 -2.48 -4.83
N PRO A 69 2.30 -3.74 -5.32
CA PRO A 69 2.51 -4.99 -4.57
C PRO A 69 3.96 -5.19 -4.11
N VAL A 70 4.16 -5.99 -3.06
CA VAL A 70 5.49 -6.45 -2.65
C VAL A 70 5.68 -7.89 -3.08
N TYR A 71 6.69 -8.15 -3.90
CA TYR A 71 7.11 -9.50 -4.25
C TYR A 71 8.04 -10.04 -3.16
N VAL A 72 7.71 -11.21 -2.59
CA VAL A 72 8.51 -11.85 -1.54
C VAL A 72 9.30 -13.00 -2.15
N GLU A 73 10.63 -12.89 -2.11
CA GLU A 73 11.51 -13.91 -2.68
C GLU A 73 11.24 -15.29 -2.08
N GLY A 74 11.03 -16.27 -2.95
CA GLY A 74 10.85 -17.68 -2.58
C GLY A 74 9.44 -18.08 -2.15
N ALA A 75 8.50 -17.15 -1.99
CA ALA A 75 7.10 -17.47 -1.69
C ALA A 75 6.42 -18.19 -2.86
N ARG A 76 5.63 -19.23 -2.58
CA ARG A 76 4.95 -20.08 -3.58
C ARG A 76 3.46 -20.27 -3.25
N PRO A 77 2.63 -20.66 -4.24
CA PRO A 77 1.26 -21.04 -3.98
C PRO A 77 1.16 -22.15 -2.92
N GLY A 78 0.34 -21.92 -1.89
CA GLY A 78 0.19 -22.82 -0.74
C GLY A 78 0.98 -22.39 0.50
N ASP A 79 1.95 -21.49 0.36
CA ASP A 79 2.65 -20.90 1.51
C ASP A 79 1.76 -19.88 2.24
N ALA A 80 2.15 -19.55 3.48
CA ALA A 80 1.58 -18.45 4.25
C ALA A 80 2.62 -17.34 4.46
N LEU A 81 2.23 -16.09 4.25
CA LEU A 81 3.06 -14.93 4.56
C LEU A 81 2.72 -14.39 5.95
N LYS A 82 3.65 -14.50 6.89
CA LYS A 82 3.52 -13.89 8.22
C LYS A 82 4.02 -12.45 8.17
N ILE A 83 3.15 -11.50 8.47
CA ILE A 83 3.50 -10.09 8.67
C ILE A 83 3.54 -9.76 10.16
N THR A 84 4.51 -8.94 10.58
CA THR A 84 4.58 -8.39 11.94
C THR A 84 4.57 -6.88 11.82
N LEU A 85 3.56 -6.24 12.43
CA LEU A 85 3.50 -4.79 12.55
C LEU A 85 4.30 -4.36 13.79
N ARG A 86 5.02 -3.23 13.70
CA ARG A 86 5.87 -2.68 14.75
C ARG A 86 5.51 -1.24 15.03
#